data_AF-A0A356P877-F1
#
_entry.id   AF-A0A356P877-F1
#
_cell.length_a   1.000
_cell.length_b   1.000
_cell.length_c   1.000
_cell.angle_alpha   90.00
_cell.angle_beta   90.00
_cell.angle_gamma   90.00
#
_symmetry.space_group_name_H-M   'P 1'
#
loop_
_entity.id
_entity.type
_entity.pdbx_description
1 polymer ?
#
loop_
_entity_poly.entity_id
_entity_poly.type
_entity_poly.pdbx_seq_one_letter_code
_entity_poly.pdbx_strand_id
1 'polypeptide(L)'
;MFIPMLIAAYMGKGISFHTTTRSPIYSFTKPHYGIQNGFSFENPDEPSIINYIYNVPDKYYDEVYVFMEREVSHERLTSMLKAFRELGIPRLVLVYCAFSK
;
A
#
# COMPACT_ATOMS: atom_id res chain seq x y z
N MET A 1 11.99 2.65 2.89
CA MET A 1 11.43 1.86 1.76
C MET A 1 12.38 0.81 1.16
N PHE A 2 13.62 0.66 1.61
CA PHE A 2 14.56 -0.31 1.01
C PHE A 2 14.21 -1.79 1.28
N ILE A 3 13.84 -2.12 2.52
CA ILE A 3 13.63 -3.51 2.95
C ILE A 3 12.48 -4.21 2.22
N PRO A 4 11.25 -3.65 2.11
CA PRO A 4 10.15 -4.35 1.44
C PRO A 4 10.44 -4.58 -0.05
N MET A 5 11.09 -3.62 -0.71
CA MET A 5 11.52 -3.74 -2.10
C MET A 5 12.55 -4.86 -2.26
N LEU A 6 13.55 -4.93 -1.36
CA LEU A 6 14.58 -5.96 -1.40
C LEU A 6 13.97 -7.36 -1.19
N ILE A 7 13.06 -7.50 -0.23
CA ILE A 7 12.34 -8.77 0.01
C ILE A 7 11.61 -9.19 -1.27
N ALA A 8 10.80 -8.30 -1.85
CA ALA A 8 10.05 -8.60 -3.08
C ALA A 8 10.96 -9.08 -4.23
N ALA A 9 12.14 -8.46 -4.39
CA ALA A 9 13.11 -8.84 -5.42
C ALA A 9 13.65 -10.28 -5.27
N TYR A 10 13.67 -10.82 -4.06
CA TYR A 10 14.13 -12.19 -3.79
C TYR A 10 13.01 -13.24 -3.73
N MET A 11 11.74 -12.85 -3.79
CA MET A 11 10.60 -13.79 -3.69
C MET A 11 10.22 -14.44 -5.03
N GLY A 12 10.80 -14.00 -6.15
CA GLY A 12 10.58 -14.60 -7.47
C GLY A 12 9.45 -13.93 -8.26
N LYS A 13 8.80 -14.71 -9.15
CA LYS A 13 7.82 -14.19 -10.10
C LYS A 13 6.46 -13.96 -9.45
N GLY A 14 5.72 -12.97 -9.94
CA GLY A 14 4.38 -12.63 -9.47
C GLY A 14 4.36 -11.73 -8.24
N ILE A 15 5.52 -11.38 -7.70
CA ILE A 15 5.65 -10.47 -6.56
C ILE A 15 6.06 -9.08 -7.06
N SER A 16 5.33 -8.07 -6.59
CA SER A 16 5.57 -6.67 -6.95
C SER A 16 5.70 -5.83 -5.68
N PHE A 17 6.59 -4.85 -5.72
CA PHE A 17 6.69 -3.83 -4.69
C PHE A 17 5.95 -2.57 -5.11
N HIS A 18 5.17 -2.02 -4.17
CA HIS A 18 4.46 -0.75 -4.34
C HIS A 18 4.83 0.21 -3.22
N THR A 19 4.98 1.48 -3.57
CA THR A 19 5.21 2.56 -2.60
C THR A 19 3.92 3.31 -2.32
N THR A 20 3.78 3.81 -1.10
CA THR A 20 2.83 4.87 -0.78
C THR A 20 3.54 6.23 -0.89
N THR A 21 2.79 7.27 -1.23
CA THR A 21 3.31 8.65 -1.30
C THR A 21 2.31 9.64 -0.76
N ARG A 22 2.78 10.81 -0.31
CA ARG A 22 1.93 11.94 0.09
C ARG A 22 1.63 12.87 -1.10
N SER A 23 2.34 12.71 -2.21
CA SER A 23 2.17 13.56 -3.39
C SER A 23 0.96 13.10 -4.20
N PRO A 24 -0.08 13.93 -4.35
CA PRO A 24 -1.20 13.60 -5.21
C PRO A 24 -0.75 13.70 -6.67
N ILE A 25 -0.68 12.56 -7.34
CA ILE A 25 -0.52 12.45 -8.78
C ILE A 25 -1.90 12.16 -9.38
N TYR A 26 -2.27 12.92 -10.41
CA TYR A 26 -3.51 12.70 -11.14
C TYR A 26 -3.48 11.31 -11.79
N SER A 27 -4.49 10.48 -11.56
CA SER A 27 -4.62 9.19 -12.24
C SER A 27 -5.48 9.34 -13.50
N PHE A 28 -5.03 8.74 -14.60
CA PHE A 28 -5.77 8.79 -15.86
C PHE A 28 -5.54 7.53 -16.69
N THR A 29 -6.63 6.80 -16.97
CA THR A 29 -6.58 5.57 -17.77
C THR A 29 -6.40 5.90 -19.25
N LYS A 30 -5.16 6.18 -19.65
CA LYS A 30 -4.78 6.53 -21.02
C LYS A 30 -3.47 5.84 -21.42
N PRO A 31 -3.36 5.31 -22.66
CA PRO A 31 -2.10 4.77 -23.15
C PRO A 31 -0.93 5.74 -22.97
N HIS A 32 0.23 5.21 -22.59
CA HIS A 32 1.48 5.96 -22.34
C HIS A 32 1.48 6.92 -21.14
N TYR A 33 0.38 7.01 -20.37
CA TYR A 33 0.40 7.71 -19.10
C TYR A 33 0.94 6.80 -17.98
N GLY A 34 1.75 7.35 -17.08
CA GLY A 34 2.42 6.54 -16.06
C GLY A 34 1.49 6.02 -14.96
N ILE A 35 0.41 6.73 -14.65
CA ILE A 35 -0.47 6.45 -13.50
C ILE A 35 -1.89 6.14 -13.98
N GLN A 36 -2.19 4.86 -14.11
CA GLN A 36 -3.44 4.36 -14.69
C GLN A 36 -4.60 4.30 -13.69
N ASN A 37 -4.29 4.14 -12.40
CA ASN A 37 -5.24 4.17 -11.30
C ASN A 37 -4.54 4.66 -10.02
N GLY A 38 -5.33 5.07 -9.03
CA GLY A 38 -4.84 5.53 -7.74
C GLY A 38 -5.91 5.42 -6.65
N PHE A 39 -5.48 5.10 -5.45
CA PHE A 39 -6.31 5.02 -4.25
C PHE A 39 -5.69 5.89 -3.17
N SER A 40 -6.54 6.56 -2.40
CA SER A 40 -6.12 7.40 -1.28
C SER A 40 -6.67 6.89 0.03
N PHE A 41 -5.90 7.02 1.09
CA PHE A 41 -6.32 6.69 2.45
C PHE A 41 -5.58 7.58 3.45
N GLU A 42 -6.18 7.75 4.63
CA GLU A 42 -5.54 8.44 5.74
C GLU A 42 -4.32 7.64 6.20
N ASN A 43 -3.20 8.32 6.42
CA ASN A 43 -1.99 7.68 6.91
C ASN A 43 -2.25 7.11 8.32
N PRO A 44 -2.06 5.79 8.53
CA PRO A 44 -2.33 5.19 9.83
C PRO A 44 -1.49 5.77 10.95
N ASP A 45 -0.27 6.27 10.69
CA ASP A 45 0.66 6.89 11.66
C ASP A 45 0.38 8.38 11.92
N GLU A 46 -0.30 9.08 11.02
CA GLU A 46 -0.68 10.49 11.16
C GLU A 46 -1.94 10.80 10.32
N PRO A 47 -3.16 10.70 10.88
CA PRO A 47 -4.40 10.74 10.10
C PRO A 47 -4.64 12.06 9.34
N SER A 48 -3.98 13.16 9.75
CA SER A 48 -4.02 14.43 9.03
C SER A 48 -3.32 14.38 7.65
N ILE A 49 -2.53 13.34 7.38
CA ILE A 49 -1.83 13.13 6.12
C ILE A 49 -2.60 12.12 5.27
N ILE A 50 -2.87 12.48 4.01
CA ILE A 50 -3.38 11.53 3.01
C ILE A 50 -2.22 10.87 2.28
N ASN A 51 -2.23 9.54 2.26
CA ASN A 51 -1.35 8.74 1.44
C ASN A 51 -2.09 8.26 0.19
N TYR A 52 -1.31 8.04 -0.86
CA TYR A 52 -1.75 7.53 -2.15
C TYR A 52 -0.95 6.29 -2.51
N ILE A 53 -1.61 5.34 -3.16
CA ILE A 53 -1.00 4.18 -3.83
C ILE A 53 -1.51 4.13 -5.27
N TYR A 54 -0.62 3.82 -6.21
CA TYR A 54 -0.88 3.92 -7.63
C TYR A 54 -0.56 2.63 -8.37
N ASN A 55 -1.21 2.42 -9.51
CA ASN A 55 -0.96 1.29 -10.41
C ASN A 55 -1.08 -0.08 -9.75
N VAL A 56 -1.96 -0.21 -8.77
CA VAL A 56 -2.32 -1.52 -8.22
C VAL A 56 -3.47 -2.05 -9.10
N PRO A 57 -3.27 -3.15 -9.85
CA PRO A 57 -4.33 -3.74 -10.64
C PRO A 57 -5.47 -4.26 -9.75
N ASP A 58 -6.71 -4.04 -10.20
CA ASP A 58 -7.91 -4.50 -9.51
C ASP A 58 -7.99 -6.03 -9.50
N LYS A 59 -8.33 -6.63 -8.34
CA LYS A 59 -8.54 -8.08 -8.14
C LYS A 59 -7.40 -8.97 -8.67
N TYR A 60 -6.18 -8.47 -8.60
CA TYR A 60 -5.02 -9.14 -9.18
C TYR A 60 -4.16 -9.87 -8.16
N TYR A 61 -3.97 -9.31 -6.96
CA TYR A 61 -3.14 -9.91 -5.92
C TYR A 61 -3.97 -10.75 -4.96
N ASP A 62 -3.47 -11.94 -4.63
CA ASP A 62 -4.04 -12.80 -3.60
C ASP A 62 -3.73 -12.30 -2.18
N GLU A 63 -2.61 -11.60 -2.00
CA GLU A 63 -2.23 -11.06 -0.69
C GLU A 63 -1.36 -9.79 -0.78
N VAL A 64 -1.37 -9.01 0.29
CA VAL A 64 -0.49 -7.83 0.45
C VAL A 64 0.14 -7.80 1.84
N TYR A 65 1.42 -7.44 1.87
CA TYR A 65 2.18 -7.19 3.09
C TYR A 65 2.44 -5.70 3.22
N VAL A 66 1.89 -5.07 4.26
CA VAL A 66 2.09 -3.64 4.54
C VAL A 66 3.07 -3.52 5.70
N PHE A 67 4.22 -2.90 5.42
CA PHE A 67 5.26 -2.67 6.41
C PHE A 67 5.03 -1.33 7.09
N MET A 68 4.92 -1.33 8.42
CA MET A 68 4.67 -0.15 9.24
C MET A 68 5.73 -0.03 10.32
N GLU A 69 6.11 1.20 10.68
CA GLU A 69 7.18 1.44 11.65
C GLU A 69 6.74 1.15 13.10
N ARG A 70 5.44 1.22 13.37
CA ARG A 70 4.88 1.11 14.71
C ARG A 70 3.44 0.61 14.66
N GLU A 71 3.01 0.04 15.78
CA GLU A 71 1.64 -0.42 15.94
C GLU A 71 0.68 0.76 16.09
N VAL A 72 -0.49 0.63 15.46
CA VAL A 72 -1.54 1.67 15.45
C VAL A 72 -2.88 1.02 15.78
N SER A 73 -3.82 1.82 16.30
CA SER A 73 -5.15 1.31 16.63
C SER A 73 -5.91 0.86 15.38
N HIS A 74 -6.82 -0.09 15.57
CA HIS A 74 -7.67 -0.60 14.47
C HIS A 74 -8.47 0.53 13.79
N GLU A 75 -8.95 1.50 14.56
CA GLU A 75 -9.66 2.67 14.04
C GLU A 75 -8.81 3.42 12.98
N ARG A 76 -7.53 3.64 13.27
CA ARG A 76 -6.59 4.34 12.36
C ARG A 76 -6.26 3.54 11.10
N LEU A 77 -6.50 2.23 11.12
CA LEU A 77 -6.32 1.36 9.95
C LEU A 77 -7.52 1.38 9.01
N THR A 78 -8.69 1.81 9.48
CA THR A 78 -9.97 1.66 8.77
C THR A 78 -9.93 2.20 7.34
N SER A 79 -9.38 3.40 7.14
CA SER A 79 -9.28 4.05 5.83
C SER A 79 -8.41 3.24 4.86
N MET A 80 -7.25 2.78 5.32
CA MET A 80 -6.33 1.94 4.54
C MET A 80 -6.95 0.57 4.23
N LEU A 81 -7.56 -0.09 5.22
CA LEU A 81 -8.22 -1.39 5.03
C LEU A 81 -9.37 -1.30 4.00
N LYS A 82 -10.12 -0.19 4.01
CA LYS A 82 -11.15 0.07 2.99
C LYS A 82 -10.55 0.17 1.59
N ALA A 83 -9.45 0.90 1.41
CA ALA A 83 -8.77 1.02 0.11
C ALA A 83 -8.29 -0.35 -0.42
N PHE A 84 -7.71 -1.19 0.43
CA PHE A 84 -7.29 -2.55 0.02
C PHE A 84 -8.47 -3.49 -0.26
N ARG A 85 -9.60 -3.32 0.44
CA ARG A 85 -10.83 -4.06 0.14
C ARG A 85 -11.41 -3.65 -1.21
N GLU A 86 -11.37 -2.37 -1.55
CA GLU A 86 -11.81 -1.87 -2.87
C GLU A 86 -10.95 -2.42 -4.02
N LEU A 87 -9.65 -2.64 -3.77
CA LEU A 87 -8.74 -3.34 -4.69
C LEU A 87 -9.02 -4.85 -4.84
N GLY A 88 -9.91 -5.41 -4.02
CA GLY A 88 -10.27 -6.83 -4.08
C GLY A 88 -9.17 -7.78 -3.60
N ILE A 89 -8.23 -7.33 -2.77
CA ILE A 89 -7.15 -8.17 -2.23
C ILE A 89 -7.68 -8.96 -1.01
N PRO A 90 -7.74 -10.29 -1.05
CA PRO A 90 -8.44 -11.09 -0.04
C PRO A 90 -7.68 -11.24 1.27
N ARG A 91 -6.35 -11.07 1.26
CA ARG A 91 -5.51 -11.18 2.46
C ARG A 91 -4.59 -9.97 2.63
N LEU A 92 -4.63 -9.37 3.81
CA LEU A 92 -3.75 -8.27 4.19
C LEU A 92 -2.98 -8.64 5.47
N VAL A 93 -1.66 -8.53 5.40
CA VAL A 93 -0.76 -8.80 6.52
C VAL A 93 -0.05 -7.50 6.91
N LEU A 94 -0.19 -7.10 8.17
CA LEU A 94 0.55 -5.97 8.73
C LEU A 94 1.85 -6.47 9.35
N VAL A 95 2.98 -5.91 8.90
CA VAL A 95 4.31 -6.22 9.43
C VAL A 95 4.83 -5.00 10.17
N TYR A 96 4.96 -5.12 11.50
CA TYR A 96 5.42 -4.04 12.35
C TYR A 96 6.93 -4.14 12.58
N CYS A 97 7.67 -3.16 12.07
CA CYS A 97 9.12 -3.04 12.24
C CYS A 97 9.43 -2.22 13.51
N ALA A 98 8.98 -2.70 14.66
CA ALA A 98 9.27 -2.05 15.94
C ALA A 98 10.57 -2.57 16.55
N PHE A 99 11.35 -1.67 17.15
CA PHE A 99 12.39 -2.08 18.10
C PHE A 99 11.70 -2.58 19.36
N SER A 100 11.98 -3.81 19.79
CA SER A 100 11.72 -4.17 21.19
C SER A 100 12.62 -3.28 22.04
N LYS A 101 12.03 -2.63 23.05
CA LYS A 101 12.80 -2.17 24.20
C LYS A 101 13.21 -3.39 25.04
#